data_AF-A0A2J8GGP1-F1
#
_entry.id   AF-A0A2J8GGP1-F1
#
_cell.length_a   1.000
_cell.length_b   1.000
_cell.length_c   1.000
_cell.angle_alpha   90.00
_cell.angle_beta   90.00
_cell.angle_gamma   90.00
#
_symmetry.space_group_name_H-M   'P 1'
#
loop_
_entity.id
_entity.type
_entity.pdbx_description
1 polymer ?
#
loop_
_entity_poly.entity_id
_entity_poly.type
_entity_poly.pdbx_seq_one_letter_code
_entity_poly.pdbx_strand_id
1 'polypeptide(L)'
;MTSALVSALLNHGFQMALSDSYSEIASQAVPARDTCTCTVDGGGAIELRVDGALMHSQQLDRTDPGDVIWHEGARAGQVLVISCDNLRFTDTGLELGAAARLGTLVTGAVPVLVTPNDEQRPFRSSRQAKGQDQ
;
A
#
# COMPACT_ATOMS: atom_id res chain seq x y z
N MET A 1 -6.92 -23.62 -14.82
CA MET A 1 -5.76 -23.49 -13.91
C MET A 1 -5.70 -22.03 -13.51
N THR A 2 -5.83 -21.70 -12.22
CA THR A 2 -5.50 -20.37 -11.69
C THR A 2 -3.98 -20.24 -11.65
N SER A 3 -3.41 -19.07 -11.96
CA SER A 3 -1.95 -18.94 -11.88
C SER A 3 -1.44 -19.05 -10.45
N ALA A 4 -0.13 -19.22 -10.33
CA ALA A 4 0.56 -19.21 -9.05
C ALA A 4 0.37 -17.86 -8.31
N LEU A 5 0.33 -16.74 -9.04
CA LEU A 5 0.12 -15.41 -8.46
C LEU A 5 -1.30 -15.28 -7.89
N VAL A 6 -2.32 -15.60 -8.69
CA VAL A 6 -3.73 -15.54 -8.26
C VAL A 6 -3.95 -16.45 -7.05
N SER A 7 -3.43 -17.68 -7.11
CA SER A 7 -3.57 -18.64 -6.01
C SER A 7 -2.87 -18.16 -4.74
N ALA A 8 -1.70 -17.53 -4.85
CA ALA A 8 -1.00 -16.96 -3.70
C ALA A 8 -1.80 -15.80 -3.08
N LEU A 9 -2.32 -14.88 -3.88
CA LEU A 9 -3.09 -13.74 -3.38
C LEU A 9 -4.40 -14.19 -2.71
N LEU A 10 -5.12 -15.14 -3.30
CA LEU A 10 -6.29 -15.74 -2.67
C LEU A 10 -5.94 -16.39 -1.31
N ASN A 11 -4.78 -17.05 -1.21
CA ASN A 11 -4.30 -17.60 0.06
C ASN A 11 -4.00 -16.51 1.11
N HIS A 12 -3.67 -15.30 0.69
CA HIS A 12 -3.49 -14.13 1.57
C HIS A 12 -4.79 -13.33 1.80
N GLY A 13 -5.95 -13.89 1.46
CA GLY A 13 -7.26 -13.29 1.76
C GLY A 13 -7.72 -12.25 0.75
N PHE A 14 -7.02 -12.10 -0.38
CA PHE A 14 -7.57 -11.37 -1.51
C PHE A 14 -8.76 -12.12 -2.08
N GLN A 15 -9.61 -11.42 -2.82
CA GLN A 15 -10.81 -11.97 -3.43
C GLN A 15 -10.79 -11.77 -4.94
N MET A 16 -11.50 -12.66 -5.65
CA MET A 16 -11.75 -12.49 -7.08
C MET A 16 -12.57 -11.21 -7.32
N ALA A 17 -12.09 -10.33 -8.18
CA ALA A 17 -12.88 -9.23 -8.71
C ALA A 17 -13.59 -9.69 -9.98
N LEU A 18 -14.92 -9.54 -10.00
CA LEU A 18 -15.78 -9.99 -11.11
C LEU A 18 -16.13 -8.85 -12.08
N SER A 19 -15.58 -7.66 -11.85
CA SER A 19 -15.80 -6.44 -12.63
C SER A 19 -14.46 -5.82 -13.02
N ASP A 20 -14.43 -5.12 -14.15
CA ASP A 20 -13.31 -4.31 -14.61
C ASP A 20 -13.47 -2.82 -14.25
N SER A 21 -14.56 -2.45 -13.57
CA SER A 21 -14.81 -1.10 -13.08
C SER A 21 -14.08 -0.84 -11.76
N TYR A 22 -13.19 0.15 -11.74
CA TYR A 22 -12.46 0.55 -10.54
C TYR A 22 -13.38 0.89 -9.36
N SER A 23 -14.52 1.55 -9.61
CA SER A 23 -15.46 1.92 -8.55
C SER A 23 -16.15 0.69 -7.95
N GLU A 24 -16.51 -0.28 -8.79
CA GLU A 24 -17.10 -1.54 -8.32
C GLU A 24 -16.07 -2.35 -7.53
N ILE A 25 -14.86 -2.50 -8.06
CA ILE A 25 -13.75 -3.18 -7.40
C ILE A 25 -13.46 -2.54 -6.03
N ALA A 26 -13.38 -1.20 -5.96
CA ALA A 26 -13.13 -0.50 -4.70
C ALA A 26 -14.25 -0.69 -3.69
N SER A 27 -15.52 -0.66 -4.13
CA SER A 27 -16.67 -0.83 -3.24
C SER A 27 -16.85 -2.25 -2.70
N GLN A 28 -16.34 -3.26 -3.42
CA GLN A 28 -16.44 -4.68 -3.07
C GLN A 28 -15.16 -5.22 -2.42
N ALA A 29 -14.08 -4.43 -2.39
CA ALA A 29 -12.82 -4.86 -1.82
C ALA A 29 -12.96 -5.13 -0.32
N VAL A 30 -12.58 -6.33 0.09
CA VAL A 30 -12.50 -6.71 1.50
C VAL A 30 -11.06 -6.54 2.00
N PRO A 31 -10.88 -6.36 3.33
CA PRO A 31 -9.56 -6.45 3.93
C PRO A 31 -8.86 -7.77 3.56
N ALA A 32 -7.62 -7.67 3.08
CA ALA A 32 -6.74 -8.82 2.97
C ALA A 32 -6.40 -9.36 4.37
N ARG A 33 -5.77 -10.54 4.46
CA ARG A 33 -5.32 -11.05 5.76
C ARG A 33 -4.36 -10.07 6.42
N ASP A 34 -4.35 -10.09 7.75
CA ASP A 34 -3.48 -9.26 8.60
C ASP A 34 -1.98 -9.50 8.37
N THR A 35 -1.62 -10.50 7.56
CA THR A 35 -0.24 -10.74 7.14
C THR A 35 0.20 -9.87 5.95
N CYS A 36 -0.74 -9.16 5.32
CA CYS A 36 -0.48 -8.13 4.32
C CYS A 36 -0.50 -6.76 4.99
N THR A 37 0.60 -6.03 4.86
CA THR A 37 0.71 -4.67 5.41
C THR A 37 1.36 -3.75 4.40
N CYS A 38 0.79 -2.56 4.24
CA CYS A 38 1.43 -1.45 3.56
C CYS A 38 2.01 -0.52 4.63
N THR A 39 3.20 0.02 4.43
CA THR A 39 3.75 1.06 5.29
C THR A 39 4.06 2.29 4.47
N VAL A 40 3.79 3.47 5.02
CA VAL A 40 4.17 4.76 4.47
C VAL A 40 4.98 5.48 5.53
N ASP A 41 6.17 5.95 5.19
CA ASP A 41 6.90 6.84 6.09
C ASP A 41 6.68 8.32 5.76
N GLY A 42 7.08 9.18 6.70
CA GLY A 42 7.06 10.63 6.48
C GLY A 42 8.12 11.12 5.48
N GLY A 43 8.97 10.23 4.98
CA GLY A 43 9.92 10.38 3.88
C GLY A 43 9.28 10.20 2.49
N GLY A 44 8.13 9.53 2.40
CA GLY A 44 7.48 9.17 1.15
C GLY A 44 7.89 7.80 0.63
N ALA A 45 8.63 7.01 1.42
CA ALA A 45 8.88 5.61 1.12
C ALA A 45 7.61 4.80 1.43
N ILE A 46 7.22 3.97 0.47
CA ILE A 46 6.12 3.03 0.60
C ILE A 46 6.66 1.61 0.48
N GLU A 47 6.25 0.73 1.39
CA GLU A 47 6.58 -0.69 1.34
C GLU A 47 5.33 -1.54 1.47
N LEU A 48 5.17 -2.51 0.58
CA LEU A 48 4.18 -3.58 0.70
C LEU A 48 4.88 -4.85 1.17
N ARG A 49 4.40 -5.41 2.28
CA ARG A 49 4.89 -6.66 2.86
C ARG A 49 3.78 -7.70 2.93
N VAL A 50 4.15 -8.95 2.68
CA VAL A 50 3.30 -10.13 2.81
C VAL A 50 4.05 -11.17 3.62
N ASP A 51 3.45 -11.63 4.72
CA ASP A 51 4.09 -12.53 5.70
C ASP A 51 5.47 -12.00 6.17
N GLY A 52 5.60 -10.68 6.30
CA GLY A 52 6.83 -9.99 6.69
C GLY A 52 7.87 -9.80 5.57
N ALA A 53 7.73 -10.50 4.45
CA ALA A 53 8.63 -10.37 3.30
C ALA A 53 8.27 -9.13 2.47
N LEU A 54 9.27 -8.37 2.05
CA LEU A 54 9.11 -7.18 1.21
C LEU A 54 8.77 -7.61 -0.23
N MET A 55 7.58 -7.24 -0.69
CA MET A 55 7.10 -7.54 -2.04
C MET A 55 7.32 -6.39 -3.01
N HIS A 56 7.14 -5.16 -2.51
CA HIS A 56 7.28 -3.94 -3.31
C HIS A 56 7.77 -2.80 -2.43
N SER A 57 8.64 -1.96 -2.97
CA SER A 57 9.08 -0.72 -2.34
C SER A 57 9.20 0.37 -3.41
N GLN A 58 8.71 1.56 -3.09
CA GLN A 58 8.78 2.73 -3.96
C GLN A 58 9.09 3.97 -3.11
N GLN A 59 10.00 4.80 -3.60
CA GLN A 59 10.21 6.14 -3.08
C GLN A 59 9.43 7.12 -3.94
N LEU A 60 8.51 7.85 -3.33
CA LEU A 60 7.71 8.85 -4.02
C LEU A 60 8.48 10.16 -4.23
N ASP A 61 8.29 10.73 -5.41
CA ASP A 61 8.76 12.06 -5.77
C ASP A 61 7.75 13.11 -5.31
N ARG A 62 8.09 13.88 -4.28
CA ARG A 62 7.22 14.95 -3.76
C ARG A 62 7.03 16.12 -4.72
N THR A 63 7.80 16.16 -5.81
CA THR A 63 7.63 17.14 -6.86
C THR A 63 6.65 16.70 -7.93
N ASP A 64 6.33 15.39 -8.00
CA ASP A 64 5.29 14.87 -8.86
C ASP A 64 3.90 14.96 -8.17
N PRO A 65 2.92 15.65 -8.79
CA PRO A 65 1.59 15.79 -8.21
C PRO A 65 0.86 14.45 -8.00
N GLY A 66 1.12 13.45 -8.84
CA GLY A 66 0.52 12.13 -8.72
C GLY A 66 1.00 11.40 -7.47
N ASP A 67 2.31 11.43 -7.25
CA ASP A 67 2.96 10.87 -6.07
C ASP A 67 2.54 11.57 -4.78
N VAL A 68 2.31 12.90 -4.79
CA VAL A 68 1.75 13.63 -3.65
C VAL A 68 0.34 13.15 -3.32
N ILE A 69 -0.55 13.04 -4.31
CA ILE A 69 -1.92 12.55 -4.11
C ILE A 69 -1.90 11.12 -3.58
N TRP A 70 -1.01 10.27 -4.11
CA TRP A 70 -0.87 8.90 -3.66
C TRP A 70 -0.34 8.80 -2.22
N HIS A 71 0.64 9.63 -1.84
CA HIS A 71 1.14 9.70 -0.46
C HIS A 71 0.03 10.10 0.52
N GLU A 72 -0.72 11.16 0.20
CA GLU A 72 -1.84 11.63 1.03
C GLU A 72 -2.94 10.56 1.14
N GLY A 73 -3.29 9.92 0.02
CA GLY A 73 -4.27 8.84 -0.03
C GLY A 73 -3.84 7.63 0.80
N ALA A 74 -2.57 7.21 0.72
CA ALA A 74 -2.06 6.09 1.50
C ALA A 74 -2.11 6.38 3.01
N ARG A 75 -1.85 7.63 3.42
CA ARG A 75 -1.98 8.05 4.83
C ARG A 75 -3.43 8.00 5.35
N ALA A 76 -4.44 7.91 4.47
CA ALA A 76 -5.83 7.75 4.88
C ALA A 76 -6.15 6.35 5.47
N GLY A 77 -5.21 5.40 5.41
CA GLY A 77 -5.19 4.21 6.26
C GLY A 77 -5.37 2.88 5.55
N GLN A 78 -5.74 2.86 4.26
CA GLN A 78 -5.84 1.63 3.47
C GLN A 78 -5.44 1.90 2.02
N VAL A 79 -4.83 0.90 1.38
CA VAL A 79 -4.60 0.89 -0.08
C VAL A 79 -5.37 -0.25 -0.72
N LEU A 80 -5.96 0.03 -1.87
CA LEU A 80 -6.55 -0.99 -2.72
C LEU A 80 -5.45 -1.61 -3.59
N VAL A 81 -5.27 -2.92 -3.48
CA VAL A 81 -4.34 -3.68 -4.30
C VAL A 81 -5.14 -4.49 -5.30
N ILE A 82 -4.95 -4.19 -6.59
CA ILE A 82 -5.51 -4.93 -7.72
C ILE A 82 -4.38 -5.68 -8.40
N SER A 83 -4.57 -6.98 -8.62
CA SER A 83 -3.57 -7.81 -9.28
C SER A 83 -4.24 -8.82 -10.20
N CYS A 84 -3.54 -9.23 -11.26
CA CYS A 84 -3.99 -10.32 -12.11
C CYS A 84 -2.86 -10.89 -12.95
N ASP A 85 -3.17 -12.01 -13.60
CA ASP A 85 -2.38 -12.44 -14.74
C ASP A 85 -2.74 -11.61 -15.96
N ASN A 86 -1.74 -11.28 -16.79
CA ASN A 86 -1.93 -10.55 -18.03
C ASN A 86 -2.40 -9.10 -17.83
N LEU A 87 -1.96 -8.41 -16.76
CA LEU A 87 -2.07 -6.95 -16.66
C LEU A 87 -1.50 -6.29 -17.91
N ARG A 88 -2.31 -5.48 -18.60
CA ARG A 88 -1.87 -4.69 -19.75
C ARG A 88 -1.92 -3.23 -19.37
N PHE A 89 -0.77 -2.58 -19.44
CA PHE A 89 -0.67 -1.14 -19.37
C PHE A 89 -0.86 -0.59 -20.78
N THR A 90 -1.86 0.27 -20.95
CA THR A 90 -2.09 1.06 -22.16
C THR A 90 -1.71 2.52 -21.89
N ASP A 91 -1.68 3.33 -22.94
CA ASP A 91 -1.41 4.77 -22.83
C ASP A 91 -2.44 5.50 -21.95
N THR A 92 -3.61 4.92 -21.75
CA THR A 92 -4.71 5.48 -20.94
C THR A 92 -4.78 4.88 -19.52
N GLY A 93 -3.87 3.98 -19.18
CA GLY A 93 -3.81 3.36 -17.85
C GLY A 93 -3.87 1.83 -17.88
N LEU A 94 -4.35 1.24 -16.79
CA LEU A 94 -4.37 -0.21 -16.63
C LEU A 94 -5.68 -0.80 -17.17
N GLU A 95 -5.56 -1.74 -18.12
CA GLU A 95 -6.69 -2.47 -18.72
C GLU A 95 -7.00 -3.72 -17.89
N LEU A 96 -8.21 -3.75 -17.30
CA LEU A 96 -8.65 -4.82 -16.39
C LEU A 96 -9.59 -5.82 -17.06
N GLY A 97 -10.21 -5.45 -18.20
CA GLY A 97 -11.25 -6.23 -18.84
C GLY A 97 -10.79 -7.61 -19.28
N ALA A 98 -9.59 -7.74 -19.85
CA ALA A 98 -9.03 -9.05 -20.22
C ALA A 98 -8.88 -9.96 -19.00
N ALA A 99 -8.34 -9.44 -17.91
CA ALA A 99 -8.11 -10.20 -16.69
C ALA A 99 -9.39 -10.60 -15.96
N ALA A 100 -10.38 -9.69 -15.91
CA ALA A 100 -11.70 -9.95 -15.37
C ALA A 100 -12.41 -11.06 -16.16
N ARG A 101 -12.41 -11.00 -17.50
CA ARG A 101 -13.00 -12.05 -18.37
C ARG A 101 -12.32 -13.40 -18.21
N LEU A 102 -11.02 -13.43 -17.95
CA LEU A 102 -10.25 -14.65 -17.72
C LEU A 102 -10.38 -15.18 -16.29
N GLY A 103 -11.06 -14.47 -15.39
CA GLY A 103 -11.21 -14.88 -14.00
C GLY A 103 -9.86 -14.93 -13.29
N THR A 104 -8.99 -13.95 -13.56
CA THR A 104 -7.64 -13.84 -12.95
C THR A 104 -7.47 -12.56 -12.16
N LEU A 105 -8.48 -11.69 -12.14
CA LEU A 105 -8.46 -10.45 -11.38
C LEU A 105 -8.74 -10.69 -9.91
N VAL A 106 -7.83 -10.25 -9.06
CA VAL A 106 -7.97 -10.29 -7.61
C VAL A 106 -7.80 -8.89 -7.00
N THR A 107 -8.50 -8.66 -5.91
CA THR A 107 -8.52 -7.39 -5.18
C THR A 107 -8.46 -7.62 -3.67
N GLY A 108 -7.85 -6.68 -2.95
CA GLY A 108 -7.83 -6.66 -1.49
C GLY A 108 -7.49 -5.27 -0.98
N ALA A 109 -8.13 -4.89 0.13
CA ALA A 109 -7.77 -3.70 0.88
C ALA A 109 -6.67 -4.05 1.90
N VAL A 110 -5.51 -3.41 1.78
CA VAL A 110 -4.38 -3.64 2.69
C VAL A 110 -4.27 -2.45 3.64
N PRO A 111 -4.22 -2.67 4.96
CA PRO A 111 -4.06 -1.59 5.93
C PRO A 111 -2.70 -0.89 5.73
N VAL A 112 -2.71 0.43 5.92
CA VAL A 112 -1.52 1.26 5.84
C VAL A 112 -1.08 1.66 7.24
N LEU A 113 0.15 1.29 7.59
CA LEU A 113 0.81 1.71 8.81
C LEU A 113 1.64 2.95 8.50
N VAL A 114 1.22 4.10 9.02
CA VAL A 114 1.99 5.34 8.90
C VAL A 114 3.09 5.32 9.94
N THR A 115 4.35 5.29 9.49
CA THR A 115 5.49 5.42 10.38
C THR A 115 5.88 6.91 10.49
N PRO A 116 5.94 7.47 11.71
CA PRO A 116 6.42 8.83 11.87
C PRO A 116 7.88 8.90 11.43
N ASN A 117 8.23 9.93 10.66
CA ASN A 117 9.62 10.21 10.34
C ASN A 117 10.38 10.47 11.65
N ASP A 118 11.50 9.79 11.88
CA ASP A 118 12.28 9.84 13.14
C ASP A 118 12.99 11.22 13.35
N GLU A 119 12.69 12.23 12.50
CA GLU A 119 13.26 13.58 12.52
C GLU A 119 12.54 14.58 13.46
N GLN A 120 11.64 14.12 14.33
CA GLN A 120 11.09 14.94 15.41
C GLN A 120 11.45 14.38 16.78
N ARG A 121 12.75 14.24 17.06
CA ARG A 121 13.23 14.28 18.44
C ARG A 121 13.31 15.74 18.87
N PRO A 122 12.44 16.24 19.75
CA PRO A 122 12.70 17.53 20.37
C PRO A 122 14.02 17.40 21.14
N PHE A 123 14.98 18.24 20.79
CA PHE A 123 16.23 18.44 21.51
C PHE A 123 15.87 18.61 23.00
N ARG A 124 16.15 17.62 23.84
CA ARG A 124 16.03 17.77 25.30
C ARG A 124 17.09 18.79 25.71
N SER A 125 16.68 20.05 25.78
CA SER A 125 17.50 21.15 26.28
C SER A 125 18.01 20.77 27.66
N SER A 126 19.31 20.56 27.74
CA SER A 126 20.03 20.31 28.98
C SER A 126 20.06 21.60 29.79
N ARG A 127 19.01 21.87 30.57
CA ARG A 127 19.10 22.89 31.63
C ARG A 127 19.77 22.28 32.86
N GLN A 128 21.06 22.61 32.95
CA GLN A 128 21.90 22.67 34.14
C GLN A 128 21.11 22.68 35.47
N ALA A 129 21.28 21.62 36.24
CA ALA A 129 21.15 21.69 37.69
C ALA A 129 22.33 22.52 38.21
N LYS A 130 22.11 23.82 38.46
CA LYS A 130 23.02 24.64 39.23
C LYS A 130 22.68 24.46 40.71
N GLY A 131 23.16 23.37 41.29
CA GLY A 131 23.21 23.16 42.73
C GLY A 131 24.66 23.13 43.16
N GLN A 132 25.19 24.28 43.58
CA GLN A 132 26.41 24.36 44.38
C GLN A 132 26.24 25.48 45.40
N ASP A 133 26.10 25.04 46.65
CA ASP A 133 26.77 25.51 47.86
C ASP A 133 26.81 27.01 48.13
N GLN A 134 26.02 27.41 49.14
CA GLN A 134 26.51 28.15 50.30
C GLN A 134 25.55 27.99 51.48
#